data_AF-A0A382HI43-F1
#
_entry.id   AF-A0A382HI43-F1
#
_cell.length_a   1.000
_cell.length_b   1.000
_cell.length_c   1.000
_cell.angle_alpha   90.00
_cell.angle_beta   90.00
_cell.angle_gamma   90.00
#
_symmetry.space_group_name_H-M   'P 1'
#
loop_
_entity.id
_entity.type
_entity.pdbx_description
1 polymer ?
#
loop_
_entity_poly.entity_id
_entity_poly.type
_entity_poly.pdbx_seq_one_letter_code
_entity_poly.pdbx_strand_id
1 'polypeptide(L)'
;MQEPDNTTDIKETKTMFRSASVVGTMTLLSRIMGLVRDIFFARLFGTFPIMDAFFVAFRIPNSFRRFFAEGAFSRAFIPVLSEYKENKDQVEVQDLLDRTAGTLSLILLLITIVGVIAAPILILIFAPGFFNDQAMESVNRYDLAVAMLRFTFPYLLFISLTAFAGAILNTSKQFWATAFTPVILNVVLIIASGWMAPNASSPGMVLAMAVFVAGLLQLVFLLPFLKHIKQLPKPKWGWRDSGVRRVIKLMIPSIIGSSAAQMNLLFNTLIASFLAAGSISWIYYSDRLLEFPVGVFGVALSTVVLPSLSAKRAARNEDQFKSTVQWGVRMSLLLSIPAATGLCVLSGPLVATIFLGGNFNTQDLYMTQYSLMAYAYGLIGLMLVLILASAFYARQNTKTPVKFGLI
;
A
#
# COMPACT_ATOMS: atom_id res chain seq x y z
N MET A 1 -45.13 -13.50 -16.09
CA MET A 1 -43.80 -13.03 -16.52
C MET A 1 -43.63 -11.63 -15.95
N GLN A 2 -42.86 -11.49 -14.87
CA GLN A 2 -42.50 -10.18 -14.33
C GLN A 2 -41.44 -9.59 -15.27
N GLU A 3 -41.73 -8.42 -15.85
CA GLU A 3 -40.71 -7.63 -16.54
C GLU A 3 -39.55 -7.36 -15.57
N PRO A 4 -38.28 -7.54 -15.99
CA PRO A 4 -37.15 -7.14 -15.17
C PRO A 4 -37.22 -5.62 -14.97
N ASP A 5 -37.26 -5.19 -13.71
CA ASP A 5 -37.35 -3.78 -13.32
C ASP A 5 -36.04 -3.04 -13.68
N ASN A 6 -35.99 -2.54 -14.92
CA ASN A 6 -34.89 -1.75 -15.48
C ASN A 6 -34.58 -0.49 -14.64
N THR A 7 -35.49 -0.02 -13.78
CA THR A 7 -35.27 1.20 -12.99
C THR A 7 -34.35 0.99 -11.79
N THR A 8 -34.35 -0.23 -11.22
CA THR A 8 -33.40 -0.66 -10.18
C THR A 8 -31.98 -0.74 -10.71
N ASP A 9 -31.78 -1.35 -11.89
CA ASP A 9 -30.45 -1.48 -12.52
C ASP A 9 -29.82 -0.12 -12.87
N ILE A 10 -30.61 0.84 -13.34
CA ILE A 10 -30.14 2.19 -13.66
C ILE A 10 -29.72 2.96 -12.40
N LYS A 11 -30.47 2.82 -11.29
CA LYS A 11 -30.13 3.44 -9.99
C LYS A 11 -28.87 2.83 -9.38
N GLU A 12 -28.70 1.51 -9.46
CA GLU A 12 -27.49 0.84 -8.99
C GLU A 12 -26.26 1.27 -9.80
N THR A 13 -26.37 1.28 -11.14
CA THR A 13 -25.28 1.70 -12.03
C THR A 13 -24.82 3.14 -11.75
N LYS A 14 -25.76 4.07 -11.53
CA LYS A 14 -25.46 5.47 -11.18
C LYS A 14 -24.77 5.60 -9.82
N THR A 15 -25.17 4.77 -8.85
CA THR A 15 -24.59 4.76 -7.49
C THR A 15 -23.18 4.15 -7.49
N MET A 16 -22.95 3.10 -8.29
CA MET A 16 -21.63 2.51 -8.49
C MET A 16 -20.67 3.48 -9.19
N PHE A 17 -21.11 4.16 -10.26
CA PHE A 17 -20.28 5.13 -10.96
C PHE A 17 -19.89 6.31 -10.07
N ARG A 18 -20.84 6.85 -9.29
CA ARG A 18 -20.55 7.92 -8.32
C ARG A 18 -19.56 7.47 -7.27
N SER A 19 -19.72 6.26 -6.72
CA SER A 19 -18.82 5.71 -5.71
C SER A 19 -17.41 5.47 -6.27
N ALA A 20 -17.31 4.92 -7.48
CA ALA A 20 -16.05 4.73 -8.19
C ALA A 20 -15.33 6.06 -8.49
N SER A 21 -16.07 7.08 -8.94
CA SER A 21 -15.54 8.42 -9.19
C SER A 21 -15.02 9.08 -7.90
N VAL A 22 -15.75 8.96 -6.79
CA VAL A 22 -15.32 9.49 -5.49
C VAL A 22 -14.05 8.79 -5.00
N VAL A 23 -14.01 7.45 -5.04
CA VAL A 23 -12.83 6.68 -4.65
C VAL A 23 -11.63 7.00 -5.55
N GLY A 24 -11.85 7.11 -6.86
CA GLY A 24 -10.83 7.51 -7.83
C GLY A 24 -10.25 8.90 -7.53
N THR A 25 -11.11 9.88 -7.26
CA THR A 25 -10.70 11.25 -6.93
C THR A 25 -9.92 11.30 -5.62
N MET A 26 -10.36 10.58 -4.58
CA MET A 26 -9.64 10.51 -3.30
C MET A 26 -8.30 9.81 -3.44
N THR A 27 -8.21 8.79 -4.30
CA THR A 27 -6.95 8.10 -4.61
C THR A 27 -5.98 9.02 -5.33
N LEU A 28 -6.45 9.81 -6.30
CA LEU A 28 -5.64 10.81 -6.99
C LEU A 28 -5.12 11.88 -6.02
N LEU A 29 -6.00 12.40 -5.16
CA LEU A 29 -5.62 13.36 -4.12
C LEU A 29 -4.54 12.78 -3.20
N SER A 30 -4.69 11.52 -2.78
CA SER A 30 -3.67 10.83 -1.98
C SER A 30 -2.34 10.68 -2.71
N ARG A 31 -2.34 10.42 -4.03
CA ARG A 31 -1.11 10.30 -4.82
C ARG A 31 -0.40 11.65 -4.96
N ILE A 32 -1.16 12.72 -5.20
CA ILE A 32 -0.62 14.09 -5.26
C ILE A 32 -0.03 14.47 -3.89
N MET A 33 -0.78 14.25 -2.80
CA MET A 33 -0.27 14.53 -1.45
C MET A 33 0.95 13.68 -1.10
N GLY A 34 1.01 12.44 -1.57
CA GLY A 34 2.20 11.59 -1.45
C GLY A 34 3.41 12.17 -2.17
N LEU A 35 3.23 12.66 -3.40
CA LEU A 35 4.29 13.35 -4.15
C LEU A 35 4.75 14.62 -3.42
N VAL A 36 3.82 15.45 -2.93
CA VAL A 36 4.16 16.65 -2.16
C VAL A 36 4.97 16.28 -0.91
N ARG A 37 4.56 15.25 -0.17
CA ARG A 37 5.33 14.72 0.96
C ARG A 37 6.75 14.33 0.55
N ASP A 38 6.90 13.61 -0.56
CA ASP A 38 8.20 13.15 -1.02
C ASP A 38 9.10 14.31 -1.47
N ILE A 39 8.52 15.39 -2.03
CA ILE A 39 9.25 16.64 -2.32
C ILE A 39 9.76 17.29 -1.02
N PHE A 40 8.93 17.33 0.03
CA PHE A 40 9.36 17.83 1.34
C PHE A 40 10.48 16.98 1.92
N PHE A 41 10.37 15.65 1.84
CA PHE A 41 11.41 14.75 2.32
C PHE A 41 12.73 14.97 1.58
N ALA A 42 12.69 15.04 0.26
CA ALA A 42 13.86 15.29 -0.58
C ALA A 42 14.50 16.65 -0.24
N ARG A 43 13.72 17.74 -0.29
CA ARG A 43 14.30 19.08 -0.16
C ARG A 43 14.74 19.43 1.25
N LEU A 44 14.08 18.91 2.29
CA LEU A 44 14.40 19.23 3.68
C LEU A 44 15.42 18.28 4.29
N PHE A 45 15.47 17.02 3.85
CA PHE A 45 16.37 16.01 4.44
C PHE A 45 17.36 15.40 3.45
N GLY A 46 17.30 15.73 2.16
CA GLY A 46 18.18 15.18 1.12
C GLY A 46 18.11 13.65 1.02
N THR A 47 19.20 13.03 0.60
CA THR A 47 19.40 11.56 0.65
C THR A 47 20.45 11.19 1.69
N PHE A 48 20.32 11.72 2.91
CA PHE A 48 21.25 11.47 4.01
C PHE A 48 20.99 10.11 4.71
N PRO A 49 21.96 9.60 5.50
CA PRO A 49 21.80 8.39 6.33
C PRO A 49 20.51 8.34 7.16
N ILE A 50 20.01 9.51 7.57
CA ILE A 50 18.76 9.67 8.31
C ILE A 50 17.54 9.23 7.49
N MET A 51 17.48 9.60 6.22
CA MET A 51 16.35 9.25 5.35
C MET A 51 16.37 7.78 4.94
N ASP A 52 17.55 7.20 4.72
CA ASP A 52 17.71 5.77 4.53
C ASP A 52 17.20 4.99 5.75
N ALA A 53 17.60 5.40 6.96
CA ALA A 53 17.13 4.80 8.21
C ALA A 53 15.60 4.92 8.36
N PHE A 54 15.03 6.10 8.08
CA PHE A 54 13.59 6.33 8.12
C PHE A 54 12.83 5.47 7.10
N PHE A 55 13.29 5.39 5.85
CA PHE A 55 12.62 4.60 4.82
C PHE A 55 12.63 3.11 5.14
N VAL A 56 13.73 2.57 5.69
CA VAL A 56 13.77 1.18 6.17
C VAL A 56 12.80 1.00 7.35
N ALA A 57 12.90 1.86 8.37
CA ALA A 57 12.05 1.80 9.56
C ALA A 57 10.55 1.95 9.24
N PHE A 58 10.19 2.74 8.23
CA PHE A 58 8.81 2.91 7.79
C PHE A 58 8.33 1.77 6.88
N ARG A 59 9.23 1.19 6.08
CA ARG A 59 8.90 0.10 5.16
C ARG A 59 8.47 -1.16 5.90
N ILE A 60 9.09 -1.49 7.02
CA ILE A 60 8.75 -2.68 7.81
C ILE A 60 7.25 -2.68 8.20
N PRO A 61 6.73 -1.73 9.00
CA PRO A 61 5.31 -1.74 9.36
C PRO A 61 4.39 -1.58 8.15
N ASN A 62 4.82 -0.86 7.10
CA ASN A 62 4.03 -0.74 5.87
C ASN A 62 3.89 -2.07 5.10
N SER A 63 4.93 -2.92 5.09
CA SER A 63 4.86 -4.28 4.53
C SER A 63 3.90 -5.16 5.35
N PHE A 64 3.97 -5.07 6.68
CA PHE A 64 3.02 -5.76 7.56
C PHE A 64 1.57 -5.29 7.35
N ARG A 65 1.36 -3.98 7.20
CA ARG A 65 0.05 -3.42 6.83
C ARG A 65 -0.47 -4.02 5.53
N ARG A 66 0.39 -4.17 4.51
CA ARG A 66 0.00 -4.80 3.24
C ARG A 66 -0.33 -6.29 3.40
N PHE A 67 0.40 -7.03 4.24
CA PHE A 67 0.08 -8.42 4.58
C PHE A 67 -1.28 -8.56 5.27
N PHE A 68 -1.46 -7.85 6.37
CA PHE A 68 -2.58 -8.05 7.29
C PHE A 68 -3.81 -7.26 6.88
N ALA A 69 -3.68 -5.95 6.67
CA ALA A 69 -4.80 -5.01 6.64
C ALA A 69 -5.43 -4.86 5.23
N GLU A 70 -4.62 -4.52 4.22
CA GLU A 70 -5.12 -4.24 2.87
C GLU A 70 -5.46 -5.50 2.08
N GLY A 71 -4.69 -6.58 2.28
CA GLY A 71 -4.82 -7.81 1.50
C GLY A 71 -5.68 -8.87 2.19
N ALA A 72 -5.21 -9.42 3.30
CA ALA A 72 -5.80 -10.65 3.84
C ALA A 72 -7.06 -10.41 4.68
N PHE A 73 -7.04 -9.41 5.56
CA PHE A 73 -8.16 -9.17 6.48
C PHE A 73 -9.43 -8.78 5.73
N SER A 74 -9.38 -7.77 4.85
CA SER A 74 -10.57 -7.27 4.14
C SER A 74 -11.23 -8.37 3.29
N ARG A 75 -10.44 -9.22 2.61
CA ARG A 75 -10.96 -10.36 1.82
C ARG A 75 -11.62 -11.44 2.67
N ALA A 76 -11.14 -11.65 3.89
CA ALA A 76 -11.69 -12.63 4.82
C ALA A 76 -12.91 -12.09 5.59
N PHE A 77 -12.84 -10.83 6.01
CA PHE A 77 -13.81 -10.22 6.91
C PHE A 77 -15.07 -9.72 6.21
N ILE A 78 -14.94 -9.07 5.04
CA ILE A 78 -16.08 -8.51 4.32
C ILE A 78 -17.15 -9.57 4.00
N PRO A 79 -16.82 -10.76 3.45
CA PRO A 79 -17.84 -11.78 3.17
C PRO A 79 -18.54 -12.29 4.44
N VAL A 80 -17.79 -12.48 5.54
CA VAL A 80 -18.36 -12.93 6.82
C VAL A 80 -19.29 -11.86 7.40
N LEU A 81 -18.89 -10.59 7.36
CA LEU A 81 -19.73 -9.49 7.82
C LEU A 81 -20.98 -9.34 6.96
N SER A 82 -20.88 -9.46 5.63
CA SER A 82 -22.04 -9.40 4.74
C SER A 82 -23.02 -10.54 5.00
N GLU A 83 -22.54 -11.76 5.21
CA GLU A 83 -23.39 -12.91 5.56
C GLU A 83 -24.11 -12.71 6.90
N TYR A 84 -23.44 -12.14 7.89
CA TYR A 84 -24.08 -11.77 9.16
C TYR A 84 -25.12 -10.65 8.95
N LYS A 85 -24.81 -9.62 8.16
CA LYS A 85 -25.78 -8.55 7.88
C LYS A 85 -27.04 -9.03 7.17
N GLU A 86 -26.94 -10.09 6.37
CA GLU A 86 -28.07 -10.66 5.62
C GLU A 86 -28.90 -11.65 6.45
N ASN A 87 -28.23 -12.49 7.25
CA ASN A 87 -28.87 -13.65 7.89
C ASN A 87 -29.04 -13.53 9.41
N LYS A 88 -28.55 -12.45 10.03
CA LYS A 88 -28.47 -12.31 11.49
C LYS A 88 -29.03 -10.97 11.94
N ASP A 89 -29.47 -10.93 13.19
CA ASP A 89 -30.00 -9.71 13.78
C ASP A 89 -28.89 -8.68 14.02
N GLN A 90 -29.26 -7.41 14.11
CA GLN A 90 -28.29 -6.33 14.35
C GLN A 90 -27.45 -6.54 15.63
N VAL A 91 -28.01 -7.20 16.65
CA VAL A 91 -27.30 -7.53 17.89
C VAL A 91 -26.17 -8.54 17.63
N GLU A 92 -26.43 -9.58 16.84
CA GLU A 92 -25.43 -10.59 16.48
C GLU A 92 -24.36 -10.00 15.54
N VAL A 93 -24.75 -9.12 14.62
CA VAL A 93 -23.80 -8.35 13.80
C VAL A 93 -22.89 -7.51 14.71
N GLN A 94 -23.45 -6.78 15.66
CA GLN A 94 -22.69 -5.95 16.58
C GLN A 94 -21.78 -6.80 17.50
N ASP A 95 -22.23 -7.97 17.97
CA ASP A 95 -21.39 -8.87 18.77
C ASP A 95 -20.21 -9.42 17.96
N LEU A 96 -20.41 -9.76 16.68
CA LEU A 96 -19.31 -10.10 15.77
C LEU A 96 -18.30 -8.96 15.65
N LEU A 97 -18.77 -7.72 15.47
CA LEU A 97 -17.92 -6.53 15.38
C LEU A 97 -17.14 -6.31 16.67
N ASP A 98 -17.80 -6.33 17.82
CA ASP A 98 -17.22 -6.15 19.15
C ASP A 98 -16.11 -7.18 19.42
N ARG A 99 -16.41 -8.47 19.15
CA ARG A 99 -15.49 -9.59 19.36
C ARG A 99 -14.32 -9.58 18.39
N THR A 100 -14.57 -9.24 17.13
CA THR A 100 -13.52 -9.10 16.12
C THR A 100 -12.62 -7.93 16.48
N ALA A 101 -13.18 -6.78 16.88
CA ALA A 101 -12.42 -5.61 17.30
C ALA A 101 -11.50 -5.92 18.49
N GLY A 102 -12.03 -6.55 19.56
CA GLY A 102 -11.22 -6.86 20.74
C GLY A 102 -10.18 -7.95 20.48
N THR A 103 -10.54 -8.99 19.74
CA THR A 103 -9.59 -10.07 19.40
C THR A 103 -8.48 -9.58 18.47
N LEU A 104 -8.83 -8.84 17.42
CA LEU A 104 -7.88 -8.25 16.49
C LEU A 104 -6.97 -7.23 17.19
N SER A 105 -7.53 -6.34 18.02
CA SER A 105 -6.75 -5.36 18.77
C SER A 105 -5.74 -6.03 19.69
N LEU A 106 -6.13 -7.08 20.41
CA LEU A 106 -5.21 -7.77 21.32
C LEU A 106 -4.08 -8.48 20.56
N ILE A 107 -4.41 -9.18 19.46
CA ILE A 107 -3.39 -9.84 18.63
C ILE A 107 -2.41 -8.81 18.07
N LEU A 108 -2.91 -7.71 17.50
CA LEU A 108 -2.09 -6.65 16.95
C LEU A 108 -1.26 -5.94 18.01
N LEU A 109 -1.80 -5.77 19.22
CA LEU A 109 -1.07 -5.19 20.35
C LEU A 109 0.10 -6.10 20.74
N LEU A 110 -0.12 -7.42 20.85
CA LEU A 110 0.94 -8.39 21.12
C LEU A 110 2.00 -8.39 20.01
N ILE A 111 1.59 -8.41 18.74
CA ILE A 111 2.52 -8.31 17.59
C ILE A 111 3.30 -7.00 17.64
N THR A 112 2.65 -5.90 18.01
CA THR A 112 3.28 -4.58 18.14
C THR A 112 4.33 -4.57 19.23
N ILE A 113 4.01 -5.06 20.43
CA ILE A 113 4.96 -5.15 21.55
C ILE A 113 6.16 -6.01 21.16
N VAL A 114 5.91 -7.20 20.61
CA VAL A 114 6.97 -8.10 20.14
C VAL A 114 7.82 -7.42 19.07
N GLY A 115 7.22 -6.73 18.11
CA GLY A 115 7.96 -6.03 17.05
C GLY A 115 8.79 -4.85 17.53
N VAL A 116 8.31 -4.10 18.54
CA VAL A 116 9.07 -3.01 19.18
C VAL A 116 10.28 -3.56 19.94
N ILE A 117 10.10 -4.67 20.67
CA ILE A 117 11.20 -5.35 21.38
C ILE A 117 12.19 -5.96 20.38
N ALA A 118 11.68 -6.62 19.34
CA ALA A 118 12.45 -7.25 18.28
C ALA A 118 12.96 -6.27 17.21
N ALA A 119 12.74 -4.96 17.37
CA ALA A 119 13.17 -3.94 16.41
C ALA A 119 14.65 -4.07 15.97
N PRO A 120 15.63 -4.33 16.87
CA PRO A 120 17.01 -4.59 16.47
C PRO A 120 17.15 -5.73 15.46
N ILE A 121 16.50 -6.86 15.72
CA ILE A 121 16.53 -8.05 14.87
C ILE A 121 15.81 -7.78 13.55
N LEU A 122 14.67 -7.08 13.57
CA LEU A 122 13.93 -6.73 12.37
C LEU A 122 14.74 -5.82 11.45
N ILE A 123 15.50 -4.85 11.97
CA ILE A 123 16.41 -4.05 11.16
C ILE A 123 17.51 -4.90 10.55
N LEU A 124 18.11 -5.85 11.29
CA LEU A 124 19.12 -6.76 10.74
C LEU A 124 18.58 -7.64 9.61
N ILE A 125 17.31 -8.04 9.67
CA ILE A 125 16.67 -8.84 8.60
C ILE A 125 16.42 -8.00 7.35
N PHE A 126 15.95 -6.75 7.51
CA PHE A 126 15.53 -5.91 6.38
C PHE A 126 16.68 -5.10 5.77
N ALA A 127 17.66 -4.71 6.57
CA ALA A 127 18.80 -3.88 6.19
C ALA A 127 20.08 -4.34 6.92
N PRO A 128 20.54 -5.59 6.70
CA PRO A 128 21.76 -6.12 7.34
C PRO A 128 22.99 -5.27 7.05
N GLY A 129 23.06 -4.59 5.90
CA GLY A 129 24.18 -3.72 5.56
C GLY A 129 24.37 -2.53 6.50
N PHE A 130 23.34 -2.12 7.27
CA PHE A 130 23.47 -1.08 8.29
C PHE A 130 24.31 -1.52 9.50
N PHE A 131 24.46 -2.82 9.74
CA PHE A 131 25.20 -3.32 10.91
C PHE A 131 26.71 -3.05 10.80
N ASN A 132 27.28 -3.16 9.60
CA ASN A 132 28.71 -2.94 9.34
C ASN A 132 29.05 -1.46 9.08
N ASP A 133 28.06 -0.58 9.18
CA ASP A 133 28.18 0.83 8.82
C ASP A 133 28.91 1.68 9.88
N GLN A 134 29.33 1.05 10.99
CA GLN A 134 30.15 1.67 12.03
C GLN A 134 31.54 2.13 11.53
N ALA A 135 31.94 1.73 10.32
CA ALA A 135 33.26 2.02 9.76
C ALA A 135 33.34 3.33 8.95
N MET A 136 32.23 3.97 8.59
CA MET A 136 32.23 5.20 7.79
C MET A 136 31.14 6.18 8.24
N GLU A 137 31.59 7.34 8.74
CA GLU A 137 30.82 8.54 9.09
C GLU A 137 30.06 8.57 10.44
N SER A 138 29.92 9.78 10.96
CA SER A 138 29.44 10.20 12.29
C SER A 138 27.98 9.84 12.65
N VAL A 139 27.30 8.98 11.88
CA VAL A 139 25.88 8.64 12.10
C VAL A 139 25.66 7.13 11.97
N ASN A 140 25.36 6.47 13.09
CA ASN A 140 25.03 5.05 13.09
C ASN A 140 23.62 4.82 12.51
N ARG A 141 23.53 4.44 11.23
CA ARG A 141 22.26 4.12 10.53
C ARG A 141 21.46 3.02 11.23
N TYR A 142 22.14 2.02 11.78
CA TYR A 142 21.48 0.91 12.48
C TYR A 142 20.76 1.40 13.74
N ASP A 143 21.44 2.11 14.64
CA ASP A 143 20.84 2.60 15.88
C ASP A 143 19.68 3.55 15.61
N LEU A 144 19.83 4.42 14.60
CA LEU A 144 18.80 5.35 14.19
C LEU A 144 17.57 4.62 13.63
N ALA A 145 17.78 3.65 12.74
CA ALA A 145 16.69 2.86 12.17
C ALA A 145 15.96 2.03 13.24
N VAL A 146 16.69 1.48 14.22
CA VAL A 146 16.10 0.77 15.37
C VAL A 146 15.26 1.70 16.22
N ALA A 147 15.78 2.88 16.56
CA ALA A 147 15.05 3.89 17.33
C ALA A 147 13.77 4.32 16.61
N MET A 148 13.87 4.65 15.31
CA MET A 148 12.73 5.01 14.48
C MET A 148 11.72 3.86 14.39
N LEU A 149 12.18 2.62 14.18
CA LEU A 149 11.30 1.46 14.07
C LEU A 149 10.46 1.25 15.32
N ARG A 150 11.01 1.49 16.51
CA ARG A 150 10.24 1.40 17.77
C ARG A 150 9.05 2.36 17.80
N PHE A 151 9.16 3.52 17.15
CA PHE A 151 8.06 4.48 17.04
C PHE A 151 7.15 4.22 15.82
N THR A 152 7.70 3.78 14.69
CA THR A 152 6.88 3.48 13.51
C THR A 152 6.16 2.14 13.62
N PHE A 153 6.64 1.16 14.39
CA PHE A 153 6.03 -0.17 14.45
C PHE A 153 4.58 -0.15 14.99
N PRO A 154 4.24 0.60 16.06
CA PRO A 154 2.86 0.70 16.53
C PRO A 154 1.87 1.33 15.54
N TYR A 155 2.34 1.98 14.47
CA TYR A 155 1.48 2.33 13.34
C TYR A 155 0.72 1.11 12.79
N LEU A 156 1.33 -0.07 12.81
CA LEU A 156 0.72 -1.33 12.35
C LEU A 156 -0.59 -1.64 13.08
N LEU A 157 -0.65 -1.41 14.39
CA LEU A 157 -1.86 -1.59 15.20
C LEU A 157 -2.97 -0.67 14.68
N PHE A 158 -2.70 0.64 14.64
CA PHE A 158 -3.73 1.62 14.27
C PHE A 158 -4.19 1.48 12.84
N ILE A 159 -3.28 1.25 11.90
CA ILE A 159 -3.64 1.14 10.49
C ILE A 159 -4.41 -0.14 10.19
N SER A 160 -4.16 -1.23 10.92
CA SER A 160 -4.92 -2.46 10.79
C SER A 160 -6.33 -2.31 11.38
N LEU A 161 -6.48 -1.62 12.51
CA LEU A 161 -7.80 -1.26 13.06
C LEU A 161 -8.56 -0.28 12.15
N THR A 162 -7.83 0.62 11.51
CA THR A 162 -8.37 1.53 10.50
C THR A 162 -8.87 0.77 9.27
N ALA A 163 -8.16 -0.27 8.82
CA ALA A 163 -8.65 -1.13 7.75
C ALA A 163 -9.89 -1.94 8.16
N PHE A 164 -9.96 -2.40 9.41
CA PHE A 164 -11.16 -3.03 9.97
C PHE A 164 -12.35 -2.06 10.00
N ALA A 165 -12.16 -0.85 10.51
CA ALA A 165 -13.17 0.21 10.46
C ALA A 165 -13.59 0.52 9.01
N GLY A 166 -12.63 0.62 8.10
CA GLY A 166 -12.87 0.83 6.67
C GLY A 166 -13.66 -0.30 6.03
N ALA A 167 -13.41 -1.56 6.40
CA ALA A 167 -14.18 -2.71 5.92
C ALA A 167 -15.64 -2.64 6.37
N ILE A 168 -15.91 -2.26 7.62
CA ILE A 168 -17.28 -2.03 8.12
C ILE A 168 -17.96 -0.93 7.31
N LEU A 169 -17.31 0.23 7.13
CA LEU A 169 -17.86 1.35 6.36
C LEU A 169 -18.11 1.00 4.89
N ASN A 170 -17.21 0.26 4.26
CA ASN A 170 -17.34 -0.20 2.88
C ASN A 170 -18.53 -1.15 2.70
N THR A 171 -18.78 -2.08 3.64
CA THR A 171 -19.99 -2.93 3.60
C THR A 171 -21.28 -2.12 3.77
N SER A 172 -21.21 -0.95 4.40
CA SER A 172 -22.33 -0.01 4.54
C SER A 172 -22.37 1.06 3.44
N LYS A 173 -21.67 0.83 2.31
CA LYS A 173 -21.59 1.73 1.14
C LYS A 173 -20.99 3.12 1.41
N GLN A 174 -20.25 3.30 2.51
CA GLN A 174 -19.51 4.54 2.84
C GLN A 174 -18.04 4.48 2.41
N PHE A 175 -17.80 4.46 1.10
CA PHE A 175 -16.46 4.24 0.53
C PHE A 175 -15.50 5.43 0.67
N TRP A 176 -16.04 6.65 0.70
CA TRP A 176 -15.23 7.88 0.64
C TRP A 176 -14.36 8.08 1.89
N ALA A 177 -14.92 7.80 3.09
CA ALA A 177 -14.22 8.00 4.35
C ALA A 177 -12.98 7.10 4.42
N THR A 178 -13.14 5.83 4.04
CA THR A 178 -12.04 4.87 3.92
C THR A 178 -10.99 5.31 2.88
N ALA A 179 -11.43 5.84 1.73
CA ALA A 179 -10.54 6.28 0.66
C ALA A 179 -9.77 7.57 0.99
N PHE A 180 -10.27 8.41 1.90
CA PHE A 180 -9.61 9.64 2.33
C PHE A 180 -8.49 9.38 3.36
N THR A 181 -8.55 8.28 4.10
CA THR A 181 -7.60 7.94 5.17
C THR A 181 -6.11 8.07 4.80
N PRO A 182 -5.63 7.65 3.61
CA PRO A 182 -4.22 7.84 3.22
C PRO A 182 -3.79 9.31 3.13
N VAL A 183 -4.71 10.24 2.85
CA VAL A 183 -4.44 11.68 2.82
C VAL A 183 -3.98 12.18 4.19
N ILE A 184 -4.58 11.67 5.28
CA ILE A 184 -4.23 12.04 6.65
C ILE A 184 -2.76 11.76 6.94
N LEU A 185 -2.27 10.58 6.55
CA LEU A 185 -0.85 10.21 6.71
C LEU A 185 0.06 11.19 5.97
N ASN A 186 -0.25 11.52 4.72
CA ASN A 186 0.56 12.44 3.94
C ASN A 186 0.56 13.85 4.56
N VAL A 187 -0.61 14.36 4.97
CA VAL A 187 -0.72 15.68 5.60
C VAL A 187 0.08 15.74 6.91
N VAL A 188 -0.02 14.72 7.76
CA VAL A 188 0.74 14.65 9.02
C VAL A 188 2.25 14.63 8.75
N LEU A 189 2.70 13.85 7.76
CA LEU A 189 4.12 13.79 7.38
C LEU A 189 4.63 15.09 6.73
N ILE A 190 3.80 15.78 5.94
CA ILE A 190 4.12 17.10 5.38
C ILE A 190 4.27 18.13 6.50
N ILE A 191 3.32 18.18 7.44
CA ILE A 191 3.38 19.10 8.58
C ILE A 191 4.60 18.81 9.46
N ALA A 192 4.84 17.53 9.76
CA ALA A 192 5.97 17.13 10.59
C ALA A 192 7.31 17.46 9.92
N SER A 193 7.44 17.17 8.62
CA SER A 193 8.67 17.48 7.87
C SER A 193 8.89 18.98 7.69
N GLY A 194 7.85 19.75 7.39
CA GLY A 194 7.95 21.18 7.09
C GLY A 194 8.09 22.09 8.31
N TRP A 195 7.43 21.77 9.44
CA TRP A 195 7.38 22.67 10.60
C TRP A 195 8.09 22.14 11.85
N MET A 196 8.04 20.84 12.11
CA MET A 196 8.58 20.28 13.36
C MET A 196 10.04 19.84 13.20
N ALA A 197 10.34 19.13 12.12
CA ALA A 197 11.63 18.52 11.88
C ALA A 197 12.79 19.52 11.68
N PRO A 198 12.63 20.70 11.03
CA PRO A 198 13.74 21.64 10.83
C PRO A 198 14.28 22.21 12.15
N ASN A 199 13.45 22.29 13.19
CA ASN A 199 13.80 22.82 14.50
C ASN A 199 14.16 21.73 15.52
N ALA A 200 14.12 20.46 15.12
CA ALA A 200 14.35 19.33 16.02
C ALA A 200 15.81 18.86 15.97
N SER A 201 16.33 18.46 17.13
CA SER A 201 17.67 17.85 17.24
C SER A 201 17.80 16.52 16.49
N SER A 202 16.69 15.80 16.33
CA SER A 202 16.64 14.53 15.59
C SER A 202 15.46 14.53 14.60
N PRO A 203 15.64 15.11 13.40
CA PRO A 203 14.56 15.29 12.42
C PRO A 203 13.89 13.97 11.99
N GLY A 204 14.68 12.91 11.86
CA GLY A 204 14.14 11.60 11.49
C GLY A 204 13.26 10.95 12.57
N MET A 205 13.50 11.24 13.86
CA MET A 205 12.62 10.77 14.94
C MET A 205 11.28 11.51 14.93
N VAL A 206 11.26 12.79 14.53
CA VAL A 206 10.02 13.54 14.32
C VAL A 206 9.17 12.86 13.24
N LEU A 207 9.78 12.41 12.14
CA LEU A 207 9.07 11.66 11.10
C LEU A 207 8.53 10.32 11.62
N ALA A 208 9.32 9.58 12.40
CA ALA A 208 8.90 8.31 12.99
C ALA A 208 7.70 8.47 13.94
N MET A 209 7.73 9.51 14.79
CA MET A 209 6.60 9.86 15.66
C MET A 209 5.39 10.35 14.85
N ALA A 210 5.61 11.08 13.76
CA ALA A 210 4.53 11.53 12.88
C ALA A 210 3.81 10.35 12.21
N VAL A 211 4.51 9.28 11.84
CA VAL A 211 3.89 8.03 11.35
C VAL A 211 2.98 7.41 12.42
N PHE A 212 3.44 7.34 13.67
CA PHE A 212 2.63 6.86 14.80
C PHE A 212 1.36 7.69 14.97
N VAL A 213 1.51 9.02 15.05
CA VAL A 213 0.40 9.97 15.22
C VAL A 213 -0.57 9.89 14.05
N ALA A 214 -0.07 9.76 12.82
CA ALA A 214 -0.90 9.58 11.63
C ALA A 214 -1.79 8.35 11.73
N GLY A 215 -1.25 7.20 12.15
CA GLY A 215 -2.05 5.99 12.35
C GLY A 215 -3.19 6.21 13.36
N LEU A 216 -2.89 6.84 14.49
CA LEU A 216 -3.89 7.18 15.49
C LEU A 216 -4.97 8.10 14.92
N LEU A 217 -4.58 9.18 14.23
CA LEU A 217 -5.52 10.14 13.62
C LEU A 217 -6.39 9.48 12.54
N GLN A 218 -5.83 8.57 11.76
CA GLN A 218 -6.57 7.79 10.77
C GLN A 218 -7.67 6.94 11.40
N LEU A 219 -7.37 6.27 12.52
CA LEU A 219 -8.38 5.50 13.25
C LEU A 219 -9.45 6.42 13.84
N VAL A 220 -9.03 7.49 14.53
CA VAL A 220 -9.92 8.46 15.17
C VAL A 220 -10.85 9.12 14.14
N PHE A 221 -10.35 9.43 12.96
CA PHE A 221 -11.13 9.99 11.86
C PHE A 221 -12.30 9.09 11.43
N LEU A 222 -12.14 7.75 11.49
CA LEU A 222 -13.21 6.82 11.09
C LEU A 222 -14.29 6.59 12.17
N LEU A 223 -13.98 6.86 13.45
CA LEU A 223 -14.90 6.59 14.56
C LEU A 223 -16.26 7.33 14.46
N PRO A 224 -16.33 8.63 14.10
CA PRO A 224 -17.61 9.33 13.92
C PRO A 224 -18.50 8.69 12.86
N PHE A 225 -17.92 8.21 11.75
CA PHE A 225 -18.66 7.56 10.67
C PHE A 225 -19.23 6.21 11.12
N LEU A 226 -18.44 5.42 11.86
CA LEU A 226 -18.91 4.17 12.47
C LEU A 226 -20.05 4.40 13.48
N LYS A 227 -19.96 5.48 14.27
CA LYS A 227 -21.02 5.88 15.20
C LYS A 227 -22.29 6.27 14.46
N HIS A 228 -22.18 6.98 13.33
CA HIS A 228 -23.32 7.41 12.52
C HIS A 228 -24.10 6.22 11.95
N ILE A 229 -23.43 5.16 11.52
CA ILE A 229 -24.07 3.92 11.05
C ILE A 229 -24.44 2.94 12.18
N LYS A 230 -24.30 3.36 13.45
CA LYS A 230 -24.57 2.54 14.66
C LYS A 230 -23.80 1.20 14.70
N GLN A 231 -22.63 1.14 14.07
CA GLN A 231 -21.77 -0.05 14.01
C GLN A 231 -20.40 0.22 14.66
N LEU A 232 -20.36 1.12 15.64
CA LEU A 232 -19.15 1.41 16.40
C LEU A 232 -18.82 0.21 17.30
N PRO A 233 -17.71 -0.50 17.08
CA PRO A 233 -17.38 -1.68 17.87
C PRO A 233 -16.99 -1.29 19.30
N LYS A 234 -17.45 -2.07 20.28
CA LYS A 234 -16.98 -2.04 21.66
C LYS A 234 -16.05 -3.25 21.83
N PRO A 235 -14.73 -3.06 21.90
CA PRO A 235 -13.78 -4.17 21.93
C PRO A 235 -14.09 -5.18 23.03
N LYS A 236 -14.40 -6.41 22.65
CA LYS A 236 -14.61 -7.56 23.55
C LYS A 236 -13.71 -8.71 23.12
N TRP A 237 -13.18 -9.45 24.08
CA TRP A 237 -12.40 -10.64 23.76
C TRP A 237 -13.32 -11.77 23.27
N GLY A 238 -12.98 -12.38 22.14
CA GLY A 238 -13.88 -13.32 21.44
C GLY A 238 -13.19 -14.41 20.63
N TRP A 239 -12.03 -14.93 21.03
CA TRP A 239 -11.28 -15.96 20.28
C TRP A 239 -12.06 -17.26 20.02
N ARG A 240 -13.02 -17.59 20.89
CA ARG A 240 -13.88 -18.79 20.74
C ARG A 240 -15.10 -18.57 19.85
N ASP A 241 -15.34 -17.33 19.42
CA ASP A 241 -16.46 -16.98 18.57
C ASP A 241 -16.34 -17.62 17.19
N SER A 242 -17.46 -18.13 16.67
CA SER A 242 -17.50 -18.84 15.39
C SER A 242 -17.20 -17.91 14.22
N GLY A 243 -17.69 -16.67 14.26
CA GLY A 243 -17.42 -15.65 13.26
C GLY A 243 -15.96 -15.22 13.26
N VAL A 244 -15.40 -14.92 14.43
CA VAL A 244 -13.97 -14.55 14.56
C VAL A 244 -13.06 -15.67 14.05
N ARG A 245 -13.31 -16.93 14.43
CA ARG A 245 -12.53 -18.08 13.94
C ARG A 245 -12.65 -18.27 12.44
N ARG A 246 -13.84 -18.04 11.88
CA ARG A 246 -14.06 -18.10 10.43
C ARG A 246 -13.24 -17.04 9.70
N VAL A 247 -13.20 -15.81 10.21
CA VAL A 247 -12.35 -14.74 9.68
C VAL A 247 -10.87 -15.13 9.72
N ILE A 248 -10.38 -15.63 10.86
CA ILE A 248 -8.97 -16.07 10.99
C ILE A 248 -8.65 -17.20 10.00
N LYS A 249 -9.52 -18.20 9.88
CA LYS A 249 -9.34 -19.35 8.96
C LYS A 249 -9.26 -18.91 7.50
N LEU A 250 -10.03 -17.91 7.09
CA LEU A 250 -9.98 -17.33 5.74
C LEU A 250 -8.78 -16.39 5.53
N MET A 251 -8.31 -15.77 6.60
CA MET A 251 -7.19 -14.84 6.57
C MET A 251 -5.85 -15.57 6.35
N ILE A 252 -5.60 -16.70 7.01
CA ILE A 252 -4.32 -17.43 6.94
C ILE A 252 -3.87 -17.74 5.49
N PRO A 253 -4.71 -18.38 4.63
CA PRO A 253 -4.33 -18.64 3.24
C PRO A 253 -4.10 -17.34 2.44
N SER A 254 -4.86 -16.29 2.75
CA SER A 254 -4.74 -14.99 2.07
C SER A 254 -3.43 -14.28 2.43
N ILE A 255 -2.95 -14.41 3.68
CA ILE A 255 -1.64 -13.89 4.12
C ILE A 255 -0.53 -14.61 3.34
N ILE A 256 -0.56 -15.95 3.30
CA ILE A 256 0.42 -16.75 2.57
C ILE A 256 0.41 -16.40 1.07
N GLY A 257 -0.76 -16.22 0.46
CA GLY A 257 -0.85 -15.80 -0.94
C GLY A 257 -0.27 -14.40 -1.21
N SER A 258 -0.33 -13.50 -0.21
CA SER A 258 0.26 -12.16 -0.31
C SER A 258 1.74 -12.10 0.08
N SER A 259 2.30 -13.16 0.67
CA SER A 259 3.66 -13.15 1.19
C SER A 259 4.71 -13.01 0.08
N ALA A 260 4.50 -13.73 -1.03
CA ALA A 260 5.38 -13.72 -2.20
C ALA A 260 5.65 -12.30 -2.74
N ALA A 261 4.62 -11.46 -2.81
CA ALA A 261 4.74 -10.10 -3.33
C ALA A 261 5.59 -9.18 -2.44
N GLN A 262 5.58 -9.38 -1.11
CA GLN A 262 6.40 -8.56 -0.21
C GLN A 262 7.82 -9.10 -0.06
N MET A 263 8.08 -10.38 -0.35
CA MET A 263 9.45 -10.90 -0.38
C MET A 263 10.31 -10.12 -1.37
N ASN A 264 9.77 -9.80 -2.55
CA ASN A 264 10.46 -8.97 -3.55
C ASN A 264 10.86 -7.59 -2.96
N LEU A 265 9.95 -6.94 -2.23
CA LEU A 265 10.23 -5.65 -1.59
C LEU A 265 11.28 -5.75 -0.47
N LEU A 266 11.33 -6.87 0.25
CA LEU A 266 12.37 -7.14 1.24
C LEU A 266 13.72 -7.33 0.55
N PHE A 267 13.80 -8.15 -0.49
CA PHE A 267 15.03 -8.38 -1.27
C PHE A 267 15.63 -7.09 -1.81
N ASN A 268 14.81 -6.20 -2.38
CA ASN A 268 15.29 -4.91 -2.88
C ASN A 268 15.91 -4.04 -1.77
N THR A 269 15.30 -4.04 -0.59
CA THR A 269 15.77 -3.25 0.57
C THR A 269 17.06 -3.86 1.14
N LEU A 270 17.12 -5.19 1.19
CA LEU A 270 18.29 -5.93 1.67
C LEU A 270 19.50 -5.64 0.79
N ILE A 271 19.37 -5.77 -0.53
CA ILE A 271 20.47 -5.48 -1.47
C ILE A 271 20.89 -4.01 -1.37
N ALA A 272 19.93 -3.09 -1.37
CA ALA A 272 20.21 -1.65 -1.26
C ALA A 272 20.90 -1.27 0.06
N SER A 273 20.69 -2.03 1.14
CA SER A 273 21.32 -1.76 2.44
C SER A 273 22.84 -1.97 2.45
N PHE A 274 23.38 -2.79 1.53
CA PHE A 274 24.81 -3.02 1.38
C PHE A 274 25.51 -1.97 0.49
N LEU A 275 24.75 -1.06 -0.11
CA LEU A 275 25.28 0.00 -0.97
C LEU A 275 25.61 1.26 -0.15
N ALA A 276 26.24 2.23 -0.82
CA ALA A 276 26.58 3.51 -0.23
C ALA A 276 25.36 4.23 0.39
N ALA A 277 25.59 5.04 1.42
CA ALA A 277 24.54 5.86 2.02
C ALA A 277 23.84 6.73 0.96
N GLY A 278 22.52 6.83 1.07
CA GLY A 278 21.65 7.48 0.09
C GLY A 278 21.08 6.53 -0.95
N SER A 279 21.64 5.32 -1.14
CA SER A 279 21.19 4.37 -2.17
C SER A 279 19.73 3.97 -2.02
N ILE A 280 19.27 3.74 -0.77
CA ILE A 280 17.87 3.40 -0.49
C ILE A 280 16.96 4.57 -0.86
N SER A 281 17.38 5.80 -0.53
CA SER A 281 16.65 7.02 -0.87
C SER A 281 16.62 7.29 -2.39
N TRP A 282 17.72 7.12 -3.12
CA TRP A 282 17.75 7.26 -4.58
C TRP A 282 16.81 6.28 -5.28
N ILE A 283 16.84 5.01 -4.86
CA ILE A 283 15.93 3.96 -5.33
C ILE A 283 14.48 4.29 -4.98
N TYR A 284 14.24 4.83 -3.78
CA TYR A 284 12.90 5.23 -3.35
C TYR A 284 12.32 6.32 -4.25
N TYR A 285 13.06 7.41 -4.48
CA TYR A 285 12.59 8.54 -5.28
C TYR A 285 12.39 8.17 -6.77
N SER A 286 13.24 7.32 -7.33
CA SER A 286 13.09 6.83 -8.71
C SER A 286 11.89 5.88 -8.86
N ASP A 287 11.66 4.99 -7.89
CA ASP A 287 10.48 4.09 -7.84
C ASP A 287 9.17 4.90 -7.80
N ARG A 288 9.12 6.02 -7.05
CA ARG A 288 7.93 6.90 -7.04
C ARG A 288 7.60 7.46 -8.43
N LEU A 289 8.61 7.83 -9.21
CA LEU A 289 8.40 8.35 -10.57
C LEU A 289 7.95 7.26 -11.53
N LEU A 290 8.45 6.02 -11.36
CA LEU A 290 8.00 4.87 -12.14
C LEU A 290 6.55 4.45 -11.82
N GLU A 291 6.10 4.60 -10.57
CA GLU A 291 4.72 4.28 -10.19
C GLU A 291 3.68 5.14 -10.93
N PHE A 292 4.05 6.32 -11.43
CA PHE A 292 3.11 7.19 -12.15
C PHE A 292 2.67 6.58 -13.49
N PRO A 293 3.56 6.25 -14.45
CA PRO A 293 3.14 5.57 -15.69
C PRO A 293 2.50 4.21 -15.45
N VAL A 294 3.02 3.42 -14.49
CA VAL A 294 2.43 2.11 -14.14
C VAL A 294 0.99 2.27 -13.66
N GLY A 295 0.73 3.26 -12.79
CA GLY A 295 -0.60 3.53 -12.26
C GLY A 295 -1.56 4.08 -13.30
N VAL A 296 -1.12 5.02 -14.13
CA VAL A 296 -1.98 5.69 -15.12
C VAL A 296 -2.30 4.75 -16.29
N PHE A 297 -1.31 4.06 -16.83
CA PHE A 297 -1.49 3.24 -18.04
C PHE A 297 -1.66 1.76 -17.72
N GLY A 298 -0.77 1.19 -16.90
CA GLY A 298 -0.75 -0.25 -16.62
C GLY A 298 -1.98 -0.72 -15.86
N VAL A 299 -2.25 -0.10 -14.70
CA VAL A 299 -3.39 -0.46 -13.85
C VAL A 299 -4.71 -0.16 -14.55
N ALA A 300 -4.83 0.99 -15.22
CA ALA A 300 -6.04 1.34 -15.95
C ALA A 300 -6.34 0.33 -17.07
N LEU A 301 -5.34 -0.02 -17.88
CA LEU A 301 -5.49 -0.99 -18.96
C LEU A 301 -5.85 -2.39 -18.42
N SER A 302 -5.17 -2.85 -17.37
CA SER A 302 -5.48 -4.14 -16.72
C SER A 302 -6.93 -4.18 -16.19
N THR A 303 -7.40 -3.09 -15.60
CA THR A 303 -8.77 -2.98 -15.04
C THR A 303 -9.83 -3.05 -16.13
N VAL A 304 -9.57 -2.52 -17.33
CA VAL A 304 -10.49 -2.59 -18.48
C VAL A 304 -10.44 -3.95 -19.17
N VAL A 305 -9.24 -4.53 -19.29
CA VAL A 305 -9.03 -5.81 -19.99
C VAL A 305 -9.60 -6.98 -19.20
N LEU A 306 -9.49 -6.99 -17.87
CA LEU A 306 -9.89 -8.13 -17.04
C LEU A 306 -11.39 -8.51 -17.16
N PRO A 307 -12.37 -7.59 -17.02
CA PRO A 307 -13.78 -7.92 -17.21
C PRO A 307 -14.08 -8.47 -18.61
N SER A 308 -13.47 -7.89 -19.65
CA SER A 308 -13.62 -8.36 -21.03
C SER A 308 -13.10 -9.78 -21.23
N LEU A 309 -11.92 -10.09 -20.70
CA LEU A 309 -11.33 -11.43 -20.74
C LEU A 309 -12.18 -12.45 -19.99
N SER A 310 -12.69 -12.11 -18.80
CA SER A 310 -13.56 -12.97 -18.01
C SER A 310 -14.87 -13.29 -18.75
N ALA A 311 -15.51 -12.28 -19.36
CA ALA A 311 -16.73 -12.47 -20.14
C ALA A 311 -16.50 -13.39 -21.36
N LYS A 312 -15.42 -13.17 -22.11
CA LYS A 312 -15.07 -13.98 -23.29
C LYS A 312 -14.73 -15.43 -22.93
N ARG A 313 -14.06 -15.64 -21.78
CA ARG A 313 -13.79 -16.98 -21.24
C ARG A 313 -15.07 -17.68 -20.79
N ALA A 314 -15.98 -16.97 -20.13
CA ALA A 314 -17.28 -17.52 -19.72
C ALA A 314 -18.13 -17.93 -20.94
N ALA A 315 -18.09 -17.14 -22.01
CA ALA A 315 -18.73 -17.45 -23.30
C ALA A 315 -18.02 -18.55 -24.10
N ARG A 316 -16.95 -19.16 -23.57
CA ARG A 316 -16.11 -20.19 -24.24
C ARG A 316 -15.58 -19.75 -25.61
N ASN A 317 -15.42 -18.45 -25.84
CA ASN A 317 -14.96 -17.91 -27.12
C ASN A 317 -13.43 -17.66 -27.07
N GLU A 318 -12.67 -18.72 -27.37
CA GLU A 318 -11.20 -18.71 -27.30
C GLU A 318 -10.53 -17.75 -28.29
N ASP A 319 -11.10 -17.56 -29.48
CA ASP A 319 -10.50 -16.67 -30.49
C ASP A 319 -10.66 -15.20 -30.10
N GLN A 320 -11.83 -14.84 -29.54
CA GLN A 320 -12.02 -13.52 -28.96
C GLN A 320 -11.15 -13.32 -27.71
N PHE A 321 -10.93 -14.36 -26.91
CA PHE A 321 -10.01 -14.28 -25.76
C PHE A 321 -8.58 -13.98 -26.22
N LYS A 322 -8.05 -14.76 -27.17
CA LYS A 322 -6.71 -14.57 -27.74
C LYS A 322 -6.52 -13.19 -28.37
N SER A 323 -7.48 -12.73 -29.18
CA SER A 323 -7.41 -11.39 -29.80
C SER A 323 -7.43 -10.28 -28.76
N THR A 324 -8.15 -10.44 -27.65
CA THR A 324 -8.16 -9.46 -26.55
C THR A 324 -6.83 -9.42 -25.82
N VAL A 325 -6.21 -10.57 -25.56
CA VAL A 325 -4.86 -10.63 -24.97
C VAL A 325 -3.84 -9.98 -25.91
N GLN A 326 -3.89 -10.30 -27.21
CA GLN A 326 -3.02 -9.68 -28.21
C GLN A 326 -3.21 -8.17 -28.28
N TRP A 327 -4.45 -7.69 -28.26
CA TRP A 327 -4.75 -6.26 -28.21
C TRP A 327 -4.19 -5.62 -26.92
N GLY A 328 -4.40 -6.26 -25.77
CA GLY A 328 -3.89 -5.78 -24.48
C GLY A 328 -2.35 -5.69 -24.46
N VAL A 329 -1.67 -6.69 -25.01
CA VAL A 329 -0.20 -6.69 -25.16
C VAL A 329 0.25 -5.58 -26.11
N ARG A 330 -0.40 -5.41 -27.27
CA ARG A 330 -0.08 -4.32 -28.22
C ARG A 330 -0.27 -2.95 -27.60
N MET A 331 -1.38 -2.73 -26.90
CA MET A 331 -1.63 -1.47 -26.18
C MET A 331 -0.63 -1.25 -25.04
N SER A 332 -0.30 -2.30 -24.30
CA SER A 332 0.72 -2.24 -23.25
C SER A 332 2.06 -1.80 -23.81
N LEU A 333 2.51 -2.36 -24.94
CA LEU A 333 3.76 -1.97 -25.59
C LEU A 333 3.69 -0.57 -26.19
N LEU A 334 2.58 -0.22 -26.84
CA LEU A 334 2.35 1.10 -27.42
C LEU A 334 2.43 2.21 -26.38
N LEU A 335 2.02 1.94 -25.14
CA LEU A 335 2.08 2.90 -24.03
C LEU A 335 3.39 2.82 -23.24
N SER A 336 3.90 1.61 -22.98
CA SER A 336 5.08 1.41 -22.14
C SER A 336 6.37 1.85 -22.81
N ILE A 337 6.52 1.65 -24.12
CA ILE A 337 7.74 2.02 -24.85
C ILE A 337 7.94 3.54 -24.85
N PRO A 338 6.95 4.39 -25.26
CA PRO A 338 7.11 5.83 -25.19
C PRO A 338 7.29 6.34 -23.75
N ALA A 339 6.58 5.75 -22.78
CA ALA A 339 6.73 6.12 -21.37
C ALA A 339 8.12 5.78 -20.82
N ALA A 340 8.66 4.61 -21.15
CA ALA A 340 10.01 4.20 -20.77
C ALA A 340 11.07 5.10 -21.41
N THR A 341 10.94 5.37 -22.71
CA THR A 341 11.83 6.30 -23.42
C THR A 341 11.75 7.71 -22.83
N GLY A 342 10.55 8.21 -22.56
CA GLY A 342 10.34 9.51 -21.93
C GLY A 342 10.97 9.60 -20.54
N LEU A 343 10.75 8.60 -19.69
CA LEU A 343 11.38 8.53 -18.37
C LEU A 343 12.90 8.43 -18.45
N CYS A 344 13.44 7.68 -19.41
CA CYS A 344 14.89 7.52 -19.57
C CYS A 344 15.54 8.82 -20.05
N VAL A 345 15.01 9.43 -21.11
CA VAL A 345 15.55 10.65 -21.74
C VAL A 345 15.36 11.88 -20.85
N LEU A 346 14.18 12.03 -20.23
CA LEU A 346 13.84 13.17 -19.38
C LEU A 346 14.14 12.92 -17.90
N SER A 347 14.84 11.83 -17.57
CA SER A 347 15.14 11.44 -16.18
C SER A 347 15.76 12.58 -15.37
N GLY A 348 16.82 13.22 -15.89
CA GLY A 348 17.49 14.36 -15.25
C GLY A 348 16.54 15.54 -15.02
N PRO A 349 15.93 16.13 -16.07
CA PRO A 349 14.98 17.23 -15.92
C PRO A 349 13.80 16.94 -14.99
N LEU A 350 13.26 15.72 -15.02
CA LEU A 350 12.15 15.31 -14.13
C LEU A 350 12.58 15.29 -12.67
N VAL A 351 13.68 14.62 -12.37
CA VAL A 351 14.22 14.55 -11.00
C VAL A 351 14.62 15.94 -10.52
N ALA A 352 15.24 16.76 -11.39
CA ALA A 352 15.64 18.12 -11.05
C ALA A 352 14.42 19.01 -10.73
N THR A 353 13.39 19.00 -11.57
CA THR A 353 12.21 19.85 -11.38
C THR A 353 11.47 19.51 -10.10
N ILE A 354 11.39 18.22 -9.77
CA ILE A 354 10.60 17.73 -8.63
C ILE A 354 11.41 17.82 -7.34
N PHE A 355 12.62 17.25 -7.31
CA PHE A 355 13.36 16.99 -6.08
C PHE A 355 14.53 17.94 -5.81
N LEU A 356 15.19 18.49 -6.84
CA LEU A 356 16.37 19.34 -6.64
C LEU A 356 16.04 20.60 -5.83
N GLY A 357 16.85 20.87 -4.82
CA GLY A 357 16.72 22.04 -3.96
C GLY A 357 16.88 21.71 -2.47
N GLY A 358 17.22 22.73 -1.67
CA GLY A 358 17.50 22.56 -0.24
C GLY A 358 18.67 21.60 -0.02
N ASN A 359 18.43 20.52 0.74
CA ASN A 359 19.41 19.49 1.07
C ASN A 359 19.56 18.40 -0.01
N PHE A 360 18.70 18.39 -1.04
CA PHE A 360 18.84 17.49 -2.18
C PHE A 360 19.83 18.08 -3.19
N ASN A 361 21.03 17.52 -3.25
CA ASN A 361 22.15 18.08 -3.99
C ASN A 361 22.25 17.51 -5.42
N THR A 362 23.27 17.94 -6.17
CA THR A 362 23.52 17.49 -7.55
C THR A 362 23.93 16.03 -7.65
N GLN A 363 24.63 15.49 -6.66
CA GLN A 363 24.97 14.07 -6.58
C GLN A 363 23.70 13.22 -6.43
N ASP A 364 22.78 13.65 -5.56
CA ASP A 364 21.49 12.98 -5.33
C ASP A 364 20.64 12.97 -6.61
N LEU A 365 20.70 14.06 -7.37
CA LEU A 365 20.08 14.17 -8.70
C LEU A 365 20.66 13.13 -9.66
N TYR A 366 21.98 13.06 -9.83
CA TYR A 366 22.60 12.12 -10.75
C TYR A 366 22.34 10.66 -10.37
N MET A 367 22.45 10.32 -9.09
CA MET A 367 22.23 8.95 -8.63
C MET A 367 20.76 8.53 -8.76
N THR A 368 19.82 9.42 -8.43
CA THR A 368 18.38 9.17 -8.65
C THR A 368 18.06 9.09 -10.14
N GLN A 369 18.72 9.89 -10.98
CA GLN A 369 18.60 9.83 -12.43
C GLN A 369 19.04 8.47 -12.98
N TYR A 370 20.23 7.97 -12.59
CA TYR A 370 20.69 6.65 -13.03
C TYR A 370 19.77 5.53 -12.57
N SER A 371 19.27 5.61 -11.34
CA SER A 371 18.27 4.67 -10.83
C SER A 371 16.98 4.70 -11.66
N LEU A 372 16.48 5.89 -12.02
CA LEU A 372 15.28 6.05 -12.84
C LEU A 372 15.48 5.53 -14.27
N MET A 373 16.63 5.76 -14.88
CA MET A 373 16.97 5.23 -16.21
C MET A 373 16.96 3.70 -16.19
N ALA A 374 17.53 3.07 -15.16
CA ALA A 374 17.49 1.61 -15.00
C ALA A 374 16.05 1.11 -14.83
N TYR A 375 15.25 1.79 -14.00
CA TYR A 375 13.83 1.46 -13.80
C TYR A 375 12.99 1.60 -15.06
N ALA A 376 13.29 2.57 -15.93
CA ALA A 376 12.57 2.80 -17.18
C ALA A 376 12.60 1.56 -18.09
N TYR A 377 13.72 0.82 -18.14
CA TYR A 377 13.78 -0.45 -18.90
C TYR A 377 12.84 -1.52 -18.31
N GLY A 378 12.71 -1.57 -16.99
CA GLY A 378 11.80 -2.51 -16.29
C GLY A 378 10.32 -2.19 -16.51
N LEU A 379 9.97 -0.94 -16.84
CA LEU A 379 8.58 -0.50 -17.04
C LEU A 379 7.84 -1.35 -18.09
N ILE A 380 8.51 -1.68 -19.19
CA ILE A 380 7.91 -2.46 -20.28
C ILE A 380 7.48 -3.84 -19.78
N GLY A 381 8.37 -4.53 -19.07
CA GLY A 381 8.08 -5.83 -18.46
C GLY A 381 6.97 -5.75 -17.42
N LEU A 382 7.03 -4.75 -16.53
CA LEU A 382 6.01 -4.54 -15.50
C LEU A 382 4.61 -4.32 -16.08
N MET A 383 4.48 -3.52 -17.14
CA MET A 383 3.18 -3.32 -17.79
C MET A 383 2.66 -4.59 -18.47
N LEU A 384 3.55 -5.37 -19.10
CA LEU A 384 3.16 -6.67 -19.68
C LEU A 384 2.68 -7.66 -18.60
N VAL A 385 3.35 -7.71 -17.45
CA VAL A 385 2.94 -8.57 -16.33
C VAL A 385 1.51 -8.27 -15.89
N LEU A 386 1.11 -6.99 -15.80
CA LEU A 386 -0.26 -6.62 -15.43
C LEU A 386 -1.32 -7.18 -16.39
N ILE A 387 -1.04 -7.18 -17.70
CA ILE A 387 -1.96 -7.73 -18.71
C ILE A 387 -1.96 -9.26 -18.70
N LEU A 388 -0.78 -9.88 -18.69
CA LEU A 388 -0.66 -11.33 -18.74
C LEU A 388 -1.21 -11.99 -17.47
N ALA A 389 -0.94 -11.41 -16.29
CA ALA A 389 -1.52 -11.88 -15.04
C ALA A 389 -3.06 -11.80 -15.07
N SER A 390 -3.63 -10.72 -15.61
CA SER A 390 -5.08 -10.56 -15.77
C SER A 390 -5.69 -11.68 -16.64
N ALA A 391 -4.98 -12.14 -17.68
CA ALA A 391 -5.42 -13.25 -18.51
C ALA A 391 -5.44 -14.60 -17.75
N PHE A 392 -4.44 -14.86 -16.90
CA PHE A 392 -4.44 -16.03 -16.04
C PHE A 392 -5.57 -15.98 -14.99
N TYR A 393 -5.80 -14.81 -14.39
CA TYR A 393 -6.88 -14.61 -13.44
C TYR A 393 -8.26 -14.78 -14.06
N ALA A 394 -8.47 -14.29 -15.29
CA ALA A 394 -9.71 -14.53 -16.05
C ALA A 394 -9.98 -16.02 -16.31
N ARG A 395 -8.92 -16.85 -16.37
CA ARG A 395 -9.03 -18.32 -16.47
C ARG A 395 -9.10 -19.03 -15.11
N GLN A 396 -9.24 -18.28 -14.01
CA GLN A 396 -9.21 -18.78 -12.63
C GLN A 396 -7.91 -19.53 -12.27
N ASN A 397 -6.83 -19.29 -13.03
CA ASN A 397 -5.53 -19.86 -12.75
C ASN A 397 -4.67 -18.86 -11.97
N THR A 398 -4.76 -18.90 -10.65
CA THR A 398 -3.96 -18.05 -9.76
C THR A 398 -2.59 -18.65 -9.43
N LYS A 399 -2.40 -19.95 -9.64
CA LYS A 399 -1.17 -20.68 -9.27
C LYS A 399 -0.01 -20.40 -10.21
N THR A 400 -0.27 -20.31 -11.52
CA THR A 400 0.78 -20.12 -12.52
C THR A 400 1.49 -18.76 -12.39
N PRO A 401 0.78 -17.62 -12.24
CA PRO A 401 1.44 -16.32 -11.98
C PRO A 401 2.29 -16.32 -10.71
N VAL A 402 1.82 -16.97 -9.63
CA VAL A 402 2.59 -17.09 -8.38
C VAL A 402 3.86 -17.91 -8.59
N LYS A 403 3.78 -19.03 -9.33
CA LYS A 403 4.95 -19.86 -9.64
C LYS A 403 5.99 -19.07 -10.43
N PHE A 404 5.59 -18.29 -11.43
CA PHE A 404 6.50 -17.42 -12.18
C PHE A 404 7.04 -16.24 -11.39
N GLY A 405 6.33 -15.77 -10.35
CA GLY A 405 6.84 -14.73 -9.46
C GLY A 405 7.82 -15.24 -8.40
N LEU A 406 7.88 -16.55 -8.16
CA LEU A 406 8.79 -17.19 -7.19
C LEU A 406 10.08 -17.72 -7.84
N ILE A 407 10.05 -17.99 -9.15
CA ILE A 407 11.22 -18.35 -9.97
C ILE A 407 11.83 -17.06 -10.50
#